data_AF-A0A559KCT5-F1
#
_entry.id   AF-A0A559KCT5-F1
#
_cell.length_a   1.000
_cell.length_b   1.000
_cell.length_c   1.000
_cell.angle_alpha   90.00
_cell.angle_beta   90.00
_cell.angle_gamma   90.00
#
_symmetry.space_group_name_H-M   'P 1'
#
loop_
_entity.id
_entity.type
_entity.pdbx_description
1 polymer ?
#
loop_
_entity_poly.entity_id
_entity_poly.type
_entity_poly.pdbx_seq_one_letter_code
_entity_poly.pdbx_strand_id
1 'polypeptide(L)'
;MKNAKRIRFIERDYLLKRIISNSEYITADAAETILDEHDYYADVTFVIFEKPNGFKVDIIDNYTDELITVEDLNSSSFDYYCRMVKDLSLQQIKSKLVKSA
;
A
#
# COMPACT_ATOMS: atom_id res chain seq x y z
N MET A 1 -22.33 -3.02 8.06
CA MET A 1 -20.89 -3.24 7.81
C MET A 1 -20.17 -1.98 8.29
N LYS A 2 -19.64 -2.00 9.51
CA LYS A 2 -19.05 -0.78 10.12
C LYS A 2 -17.57 -0.69 9.73
N ASN A 3 -17.24 0.35 8.96
CA ASN A 3 -15.91 0.91 8.66
C ASN A 3 -14.97 0.04 7.82
N ALA A 4 -15.12 0.09 6.49
CA ALA A 4 -14.05 -0.31 5.59
C ALA A 4 -12.92 0.73 5.63
N LYS A 5 -11.68 0.30 5.88
CA LYS A 5 -10.52 1.19 5.89
C LYS A 5 -10.00 1.33 4.45
N ARG A 6 -9.91 2.56 3.94
CA ARG A 6 -9.34 2.85 2.62
C ARG A 6 -7.92 3.36 2.78
N ILE A 7 -6.99 2.79 2.04
CA ILE A 7 -5.60 3.21 2.01
C ILE A 7 -5.23 3.43 0.54
N ARG A 8 -4.97 4.69 0.18
CA ARG A 8 -4.47 5.03 -1.15
C ARG A 8 -2.96 4.85 -1.19
N PHE A 9 -2.49 4.22 -2.24
CA PHE A 9 -1.09 4.05 -2.57
C PHE A 9 -0.81 4.77 -3.87
N ILE A 10 0.13 5.71 -3.82
CA ILE A 10 0.66 6.40 -5.00
C ILE A 10 2.11 5.94 -5.10
N GLU A 11 2.45 5.27 -6.20
CA GLU A 11 3.79 4.68 -6.38
C GLU A 11 4.88 5.73 -6.35
N ARG A 12 4.65 6.89 -6.99
CA ARG A 12 5.59 8.01 -7.01
C ARG A 12 5.97 8.44 -5.58
N ASP A 13 4.97 8.65 -4.72
CA ASP A 13 5.19 9.04 -3.32
C ASP A 13 5.92 7.94 -2.52
N TYR A 14 5.61 6.68 -2.80
CA TYR A 14 6.26 5.54 -2.17
C TYR A 14 7.75 5.47 -2.53
N LEU A 15 8.07 5.60 -3.81
CA LEU A 15 9.43 5.58 -4.32
C LEU A 15 10.22 6.80 -3.83
N LEU A 16 9.65 8.00 -3.87
CA LEU A 16 10.28 9.21 -3.35
C LEU A 16 10.69 9.04 -1.88
N LYS A 17 9.75 8.60 -1.03
CA LYS A 17 10.04 8.32 0.38
C LYS A 17 11.13 7.28 0.55
N ARG A 18 11.12 6.23 -0.28
CA ARG A 18 12.12 5.16 -0.22
C ARG A 18 13.51 5.64 -0.65
N ILE A 19 13.62 6.47 -1.69
CA ILE A 19 14.89 7.03 -2.15
C ILE A 19 15.49 7.92 -1.07
N ILE A 20 14.70 8.86 -0.55
CA ILE A 20 15.14 9.80 0.51
C ILE A 20 15.51 9.04 1.79
N SER A 21 14.75 8.00 2.17
CA SER A 21 15.02 7.26 3.42
C SER A 21 16.24 6.34 3.33
N ASN A 22 16.67 5.93 2.13
CA ASN A 22 17.80 5.01 1.95
C ASN A 22 19.07 5.71 1.48
N SER A 23 19.05 7.03 1.28
CA SER A 23 20.21 7.78 0.81
C SER A 23 20.39 9.05 1.61
N GLU A 24 21.56 9.19 2.24
CA GLU A 24 22.01 10.44 2.86
C GLU A 24 22.54 11.44 1.81
N TYR A 25 22.77 10.99 0.58
CA TYR A 25 23.46 11.74 -0.47
C TYR A 25 22.53 12.25 -1.57
N ILE A 26 21.29 11.74 -1.65
CA ILE A 26 20.30 12.16 -2.64
C ILE A 26 19.40 13.20 -1.99
N THR A 27 19.41 14.41 -2.53
CA THR A 27 18.49 15.47 -2.15
C THR A 27 17.08 15.17 -2.67
N ALA A 28 16.05 15.77 -2.05
CA ALA A 28 14.68 15.62 -2.53
C ALA A 28 14.54 16.02 -4.01
N ASP A 29 15.11 17.15 -4.41
CA ASP A 29 15.05 17.63 -5.80
C ASP A 29 15.69 16.65 -6.81
N ALA A 30 16.79 15.99 -6.43
CA ALA A 30 17.42 14.97 -7.26
C ALA A 30 16.55 13.71 -7.35
N ALA A 31 15.90 13.31 -6.25
CA ALA A 31 14.95 12.20 -6.26
C ALA A 31 13.71 12.50 -7.13
N GLU A 32 13.18 13.72 -7.06
CA GLU A 32 12.08 14.18 -7.92
C GLU A 32 12.47 14.11 -9.40
N THR A 33 13.69 14.57 -9.74
CA THR A 33 14.20 14.51 -11.12
C THR A 33 14.28 13.08 -11.65
N ILE A 34 14.78 12.14 -10.84
CA ILE A 34 14.83 10.70 -11.19
C ILE A 34 13.42 10.15 -11.42
N LEU A 35 12.45 10.60 -10.63
CA LEU A 35 11.07 10.14 -10.73
C LEU A 35 10.32 10.81 -11.90
N ASP A 36 10.70 12.01 -12.31
CA ASP A 36 10.05 12.67 -13.46
C ASP A 36 10.37 12.01 -14.80
N GLU A 37 11.40 11.15 -14.87
CA GLU A 37 11.74 10.37 -16.07
C GLU A 37 10.75 9.22 -16.37
N HIS A 38 9.85 8.90 -15.43
CA HIS A 38 8.85 7.85 -15.59
C HIS A 38 7.47 8.42 -15.94
N ASP A 39 6.93 7.98 -17.08
CA ASP A 39 5.64 8.44 -17.59
C ASP A 39 4.41 7.86 -16.86
N TYR A 40 4.57 6.74 -16.15
CA TYR A 40 3.47 6.05 -15.50
C TYR A 40 3.84 5.54 -14.11
N TYR A 41 2.98 5.86 -13.15
CA TYR A 41 3.06 5.44 -11.76
C TYR A 41 1.75 4.78 -11.36
N ALA A 42 1.80 3.65 -10.67
CA ALA A 42 0.58 3.04 -10.14
C ALA A 42 -0.06 3.94 -9.07
N ASP A 43 -1.38 4.09 -9.15
CA ASP A 43 -2.21 4.78 -8.17
C ASP A 43 -3.39 3.88 -7.84
N VAL A 44 -3.32 3.18 -6.70
CA VAL A 44 -4.32 2.18 -6.33
C VAL A 44 -4.87 2.45 -4.93
N THR A 45 -6.13 2.11 -4.72
CA THR A 45 -6.77 2.19 -3.40
C THR A 45 -7.05 0.79 -2.88
N PHE A 46 -6.45 0.45 -1.74
CA PHE A 46 -6.75 -0.76 -0.99
C PHE A 46 -7.92 -0.51 -0.04
N VAL A 47 -9.02 -1.23 -0.24
CA VAL A 47 -10.22 -1.18 0.61
C VAL A 47 -10.27 -2.42 1.48
N ILE A 48 -9.99 -2.23 2.77
CA ILE A 48 -9.89 -3.31 3.74
C ILE A 48 -11.21 -3.47 4.47
N PHE A 49 -11.76 -4.67 4.42
CA PHE A 49 -12.95 -5.08 5.15
C PHE A 49 -12.56 -6.06 6.25
N GLU A 50 -12.68 -5.64 7.50
CA GLU A 50 -12.46 -6.52 8.64
C GLU A 50 -13.56 -7.59 8.70
N LYS A 51 -13.16 -8.83 8.97
CA LYS A 51 -14.03 -9.98 9.17
C LYS A 51 -13.69 -10.65 10.52
N PRO A 52 -14.62 -11.40 11.14
CA PRO A 52 -14.35 -12.08 12.42
C PRO A 52 -13.09 -12.98 12.39
N ASN A 53 -12.82 -13.60 11.24
CA ASN A 53 -11.73 -14.57 11.06
C ASN A 53 -10.60 -14.08 10.14
N GLY A 54 -10.52 -12.78 9.85
CA GLY A 54 -9.51 -12.26 8.92
C GLY A 54 -9.89 -10.89 8.36
N PHE A 55 -9.48 -10.63 7.12
CA PHE A 55 -9.87 -9.44 6.39
C PHE A 55 -10.01 -9.78 4.90
N LYS A 56 -10.78 -8.97 4.18
CA LYS A 56 -10.81 -8.95 2.72
C LYS A 56 -10.20 -7.63 2.27
N VAL A 57 -9.38 -7.65 1.22
CA VAL A 57 -8.91 -6.44 0.56
C VAL A 57 -9.46 -6.43 -0.85
N ASP A 58 -10.20 -5.38 -1.19
CA ASP A 58 -10.51 -5.04 -2.58
C ASP A 58 -9.51 -3.99 -3.05
N ILE A 59 -9.07 -4.07 -4.30
CA ILE A 59 -8.07 -3.19 -4.89
C ILE A 59 -8.74 -2.44 -6.03
N ILE A 60 -8.67 -1.12 -5.99
CA ILE A 60 -9.24 -0.24 -7.03
C ILE A 60 -8.07 0.44 -7.72
N ASP A 61 -8.00 0.33 -9.04
CA ASP A 61 -7.13 1.18 -9.85
C ASP A 61 -7.78 2.57 -9.97
N ASN A 62 -7.10 3.61 -9.47
CA ASN A 62 -7.67 4.95 -9.44
C ASN A 62 -7.63 5.65 -10.82
N TYR A 63 -6.93 5.10 -11.81
CA TYR A 63 -6.98 5.61 -13.19
C TYR A 63 -8.23 5.16 -13.94
N THR A 64 -8.61 3.90 -13.76
CA THR A 64 -9.75 3.27 -14.45
C THR A 64 -11.01 3.23 -13.60
N ASP A 65 -10.90 3.43 -12.29
CA ASP A 65 -11.95 3.22 -11.27
C ASP A 65 -12.47 1.77 -11.26
N GLU A 66 -11.66 0.83 -11.75
CA GLU A 66 -12.00 -0.59 -11.83
C GLU A 66 -11.43 -1.39 -10.64
N LEU A 67 -12.14 -2.47 -10.28
CA LEU A 67 -11.61 -3.46 -9.35
C LEU A 67 -10.60 -4.34 -10.05
N ILE A 68 -9.37 -4.35 -9.53
CA ILE A 68 -8.27 -5.17 -10.04
C ILE A 68 -7.88 -6.24 -9.03
N THR A 69 -7.10 -7.23 -9.47
CA THR A 69 -6.59 -8.29 -8.59
C THR A 69 -5.15 -8.03 -8.17
N VAL A 70 -4.61 -8.90 -7.31
CA VAL A 70 -3.22 -8.79 -6.83
C VAL A 70 -2.23 -9.01 -7.97
N GLU A 71 -2.60 -9.81 -8.97
CA GLU A 71 -1.82 -10.12 -10.16
C GLU A 71 -1.66 -8.92 -11.10
N ASP A 72 -2.57 -7.96 -11.04
CA ASP A 72 -2.53 -6.72 -11.85
C ASP A 72 -1.62 -5.65 -11.22
N LEU A 73 -1.17 -5.86 -9.97
CA LEU A 73 -0.29 -4.92 -9.29
C LEU A 73 1.12 -4.96 -9.89
N ASN A 74 1.69 -3.78 -10.10
CA ASN A 74 3.10 -3.66 -10.42
C ASN A 74 3.99 -3.99 -9.21
N SER A 75 5.30 -4.09 -9.43
CA SER A 75 6.24 -4.54 -8.39
C SER A 75 6.20 -3.69 -7.11
N SER A 76 6.06 -2.37 -7.23
CA SER A 76 6.05 -1.47 -6.05
C SER A 76 4.74 -1.58 -5.26
N SER A 77 3.61 -1.55 -5.96
CA SER A 77 2.29 -1.69 -5.34
C SER A 77 2.08 -3.09 -4.73
N PHE A 78 2.65 -4.12 -5.36
CA PHE A 78 2.67 -5.48 -4.82
C PHE A 78 3.53 -5.62 -3.56
N ASP A 79 4.75 -5.04 -3.52
CA ASP A 79 5.58 -4.98 -2.31
C ASP A 79 4.85 -4.27 -1.16
N TYR A 80 4.22 -3.13 -1.46
CA TYR A 80 3.41 -2.41 -0.49
C TYR A 80 2.24 -3.26 0.03
N TYR A 81 1.49 -3.90 -0.86
CA TYR A 81 0.39 -4.79 -0.51
C TYR A 81 0.84 -5.92 0.44
N CYS A 82 1.95 -6.59 0.13
CA CYS A 82 2.50 -7.64 0.98
C CYS A 82 2.83 -7.15 2.40
N ARG A 83 3.46 -5.97 2.51
CA ARG A 83 3.77 -5.35 3.80
C ARG A 83 2.51 -5.01 4.58
N MET A 84 1.53 -4.40 3.91
CA MET A 84 0.25 -4.04 4.51
C MET A 84 -0.49 -5.28 5.04
N VAL A 85 -0.59 -6.35 4.24
CA VAL A 85 -1.24 -7.62 4.64
C VAL A 85 -0.54 -8.25 5.85
N LYS A 86 0.79 -8.22 5.89
CA LYS A 86 1.58 -8.69 7.03
C LYS A 86 1.25 -7.89 8.29
N ASP A 87 1.24 -6.57 8.20
CA ASP A 87 0.97 -5.69 9.35
C ASP A 87 -0.46 -5.87 9.88
N LEU A 88 -1.45 -5.96 9.00
CA LEU A 88 -2.84 -6.24 9.36
C LEU A 88 -2.98 -7.59 10.07
N SER A 89 -2.29 -8.62 9.56
CA SER A 89 -2.28 -9.95 10.17
C SER A 89 -1.69 -9.92 11.59
N LEU A 90 -0.57 -9.22 11.77
CA LEU A 90 0.05 -9.05 13.09
C LEU A 90 -0.84 -8.26 14.06
N GLN A 91 -1.51 -7.21 13.60
CA GLN A 91 -2.45 -6.43 14.40
C GLN A 91 -3.63 -7.28 14.87
N GLN A 92 -4.18 -8.12 13.98
CA GLN A 92 -5.27 -9.02 14.35
C GLN A 92 -4.84 -10.03 15.41
N ILE A 93 -3.68 -10.67 15.25
CA ILE A 93 -3.15 -11.62 16.24
C ILE A 93 -2.97 -10.94 17.60
N LYS A 94 -2.33 -9.77 17.63
CA LYS A 94 -2.15 -8.99 18.86
C LYS A 94 -3.49 -8.65 19.53
N SER A 95 -4.48 -8.21 18.75
CA SER A 95 -5.80 -7.88 19.28
C SER A 95 -6.53 -9.09 19.88
N LYS A 96 -6.34 -10.29 19.32
CA LYS A 96 -6.93 -11.54 19.84
C LYS A 96 -6.24 -11.98 21.13
N LEU A 97 -4.91 -11.87 21.20
CA LEU A 97 -4.15 -12.21 22.40
C LEU A 97 -4.52 -11.30 23.58
N VAL A 98 -4.62 -9.99 23.36
CA VAL A 98 -4.99 -9.03 24.40
C VAL A 98 -6.43 -9.21 24.91
N LYS A 99 -7.36 -9.66 24.06
CA LYS A 99 -8.74 -9.95 24.48
C LYS A 99 -8.91 -11.30 25.19
N SER A 100 -7.91 -12.18 25.10
CA SER A 100 -7.91 -13.50 25.72
C SER A 100 -7.18 -13.53 27.06
N ALA A 101 -6.61 -12.40 27.49
CA ALA A 101 -5.94 -12.18 28.77
C ALA A 101 -6.84 -11.32 29.68
#